data_AF-A0A1J7FNZ0-F1
#
_entry.id   AF-A0A1J7FNZ0-F1
#
_cell.length_a   1.000
_cell.length_b   1.000
_cell.length_c   1.000
_cell.angle_alpha   90.00
_cell.angle_beta   90.00
_cell.angle_gamma   90.00
#
_symmetry.space_group_name_H-M   'P 1'
#
loop_
_entity.id
_entity.type
_entity.pdbx_description
1 polymer ?
#
loop_
_entity_poly.entity_id
_entity_poly.type
_entity_poly.pdbx_seq_one_letter_code
_entity_poly.pdbx_strand_id
1 'polypeptide(L)'
;MDSNSRVSVVCLEHILTTDIGVYDVVVLPSFVSSTDNYVHILTKMTRHSVNGVLHSYLTKRDTELAGPLVEILEQCGQKVPPTMKSLQHQT
;
A
#
# COMPACT_ATOMS: atom_id res chain seq x y z
N MET A 1 11.28 17.21 -20.55
CA MET A 1 10.95 15.78 -20.66
C MET A 1 11.99 15.05 -19.85
N ASP A 2 11.60 14.54 -18.70
CA ASP A 2 12.51 14.01 -17.70
C ASP A 2 12.96 12.62 -18.17
N SER A 3 14.18 12.54 -18.71
CA SER A 3 14.72 11.39 -19.42
C SER A 3 15.04 10.17 -18.53
N ASN A 4 14.32 9.93 -17.43
CA ASN A 4 14.62 8.79 -16.55
C ASN A 4 13.43 8.26 -15.74
N SER A 5 12.25 8.12 -16.38
CA SER A 5 11.16 7.35 -15.76
C SER A 5 11.56 5.87 -15.69
N ARG A 6 11.85 5.38 -14.47
CA ARG A 6 12.26 3.99 -14.22
C ARG A 6 11.07 3.20 -13.68
N VAL A 7 10.65 2.19 -14.43
CA VAL A 7 9.65 1.21 -13.98
C VAL A 7 10.37 -0.09 -13.66
N SER A 8 10.00 -0.74 -12.56
CA SER A 8 10.57 -2.03 -12.17
C SER A 8 9.47 -2.95 -11.67
N VAL A 9 9.57 -4.23 -12.00
CA VAL A 9 8.66 -5.27 -11.52
C VAL A 9 9.38 -6.06 -10.45
N VAL A 10 8.78 -6.11 -9.26
CA VAL A 10 9.34 -6.77 -8.08
C VAL A 10 8.32 -7.80 -7.61
N CYS A 11 8.77 -9.04 -7.38
CA CYS A 11 7.91 -10.06 -6.77
C CYS A 11 7.47 -9.60 -5.37
N LEU A 12 6.21 -9.81 -5.01
CA LEU A 12 5.65 -9.32 -3.75
C LEU A 12 6.43 -9.83 -2.52
N GLU A 13 6.95 -11.06 -2.59
CA GLU A 13 7.84 -11.66 -1.57
C GLU A 13 9.12 -10.86 -1.31
N HIS A 14 9.62 -10.11 -2.30
CA HIS A 14 10.84 -9.32 -2.23
C HIS A 14 10.58 -7.83 -1.96
N ILE A 15 9.32 -7.40 -1.87
CA ILE A 15 9.01 -5.96 -1.75
C ILE A 15 9.52 -5.38 -0.42
N LEU A 16 9.51 -6.17 0.64
CA LEU A 16 9.95 -5.75 1.98
C LEU A 16 11.47 -5.57 2.04
N THR A 17 12.24 -6.26 1.20
CA THR A 17 13.71 -6.17 1.16
C THR A 17 14.20 -5.19 0.10
N THR A 18 13.45 -5.02 -0.99
CA THR A 18 13.78 -4.10 -2.09
C THR A 18 13.89 -2.65 -1.60
N ASP A 19 14.84 -1.89 -2.15
CA ASP A 19 14.95 -0.45 -1.90
C ASP A 19 13.86 0.32 -2.66
N ILE A 20 12.66 0.30 -2.09
CA ILE A 20 11.48 0.95 -2.68
C ILE A 20 11.42 2.46 -2.39
N GLY A 21 12.33 2.98 -1.55
CA GLY A 21 12.35 4.40 -1.19
C GLY A 21 12.69 5.31 -2.36
N VAL A 22 13.34 4.77 -3.41
CA VAL A 22 13.71 5.50 -4.63
C VAL A 22 12.55 5.67 -5.62
N TYR A 23 11.36 5.14 -5.33
CA TYR A 23 10.18 5.23 -6.20
C TYR A 23 9.13 6.14 -5.59
N ASP A 24 8.64 7.09 -6.39
CA ASP A 24 7.52 7.94 -5.98
C ASP A 24 6.18 7.19 -5.99
N VAL A 25 6.05 6.15 -6.81
CA VAL A 25 4.82 5.38 -6.95
C VAL A 25 5.10 3.89 -6.81
N VAL A 26 4.38 3.23 -5.91
CA VAL A 26 4.38 1.77 -5.77
C VAL A 26 2.96 1.27 -5.99
N VAL A 27 2.81 0.23 -6.81
CA VAL A 27 1.53 -0.42 -7.07
C VAL A 27 1.61 -1.86 -6.60
N LEU A 28 0.67 -2.28 -5.77
CA LEU A 28 0.52 -3.64 -5.25
C LEU A 28 -0.67 -4.31 -5.95
N PRO A 29 -0.44 -5.15 -6.99
CA PRO A 29 -1.53 -5.82 -7.71
C PRO A 29 -2.34 -6.79 -6.83
N SER A 30 -1.72 -7.29 -5.76
CA SER A 30 -2.34 -8.07 -4.71
C SER A 30 -1.97 -7.47 -3.36
N PHE A 31 -2.90 -7.46 -2.41
CA PHE A 31 -2.62 -6.95 -1.06
C PHE A 31 -1.54 -7.81 -0.37
N VAL A 32 -0.81 -7.19 0.55
CA VAL A 32 0.16 -7.87 1.40
C VAL A 32 -0.53 -8.71 2.48
N SER A 33 0.16 -9.72 3.00
CA SER A 33 -0.40 -10.66 3.97
C SER A 33 -0.77 -10.07 5.34
N SER A 34 -0.37 -8.84 5.65
CA SER A 34 -0.73 -8.16 6.90
C SER A 34 -0.70 -6.64 6.76
N THR A 35 -1.44 -5.94 7.62
CA THR A 35 -1.38 -4.48 7.72
C THR A 35 -0.02 -3.97 8.21
N ASP A 36 0.71 -4.76 9.00
CA ASP A 36 2.09 -4.42 9.41
C ASP A 36 3.04 -4.35 8.20
N ASN A 37 2.90 -5.29 7.25
CA ASN A 37 3.65 -5.25 6.00
C ASN A 37 3.29 -4.02 5.16
N TYR A 38 2.02 -3.61 5.18
CA TYR A 38 1.57 -2.40 4.50
C TYR A 38 2.23 -1.14 5.09
N VAL A 39 2.23 -1.01 6.42
CA VAL A 39 2.89 0.10 7.13
C VAL A 39 4.40 0.08 6.90
N HIS A 40 5.01 -1.12 6.88
CA HIS A 40 6.43 -1.28 6.57
C HIS A 40 6.79 -0.73 5.18
N ILE A 41 5.99 -1.04 4.17
CA ILE A 41 6.17 -0.52 2.80
C ILE A 41 6.09 1.01 2.79
N LEU A 42 5.04 1.59 3.39
CA LEU A 42 4.90 3.04 3.49
C LEU A 42 6.11 3.70 4.15
N THR A 43 6.59 3.12 5.25
CA THR A 43 7.76 3.63 5.99
C THR A 43 9.05 3.56 5.17
N LYS A 44 9.18 2.60 4.26
CA LYS A 44 10.34 2.55 3.34
C LYS A 44 10.22 3.58 2.21
N MET A 45 9.00 3.88 1.75
CA MET A 45 8.76 4.90 0.71
C MET A 45 9.10 6.32 1.19
N THR A 46 8.91 6.63 2.47
CA THR A 46 9.18 7.97 3.02
C THR A 46 10.66 8.33 3.16
N ARG A 47 11.58 7.44 2.81
CA ARG A 47 13.04 7.67 2.97
C ARG A 47 13.61 8.71 2.01
N HIS A 48 13.11 8.79 0.78
CA HIS A 48 13.66 9.69 -0.24
C HIS A 48 12.63 10.59 -0.92
N SER A 49 11.33 10.33 -0.75
CA SER A 49 10.26 11.15 -1.33
C SER A 49 9.30 11.65 -0.26
N VAL A 50 9.04 12.95 -0.26
CA VAL A 50 8.09 13.60 0.67
C VAL A 50 6.63 13.31 0.26
N ASN A 51 6.39 12.93 -1.01
CA ASN A 51 5.06 12.78 -1.61
C ASN A 51 4.82 11.41 -2.29
N GLY A 52 5.40 10.32 -1.76
CA GLY A 52 5.20 8.98 -2.31
C GLY A 52 3.73 8.52 -2.29
N VAL A 53 3.31 7.77 -3.31
CA VAL A 53 1.95 7.21 -3.45
C VAL A 53 2.01 5.69 -3.51
N LEU A 54 1.30 5.04 -2.58
CA LEU A 54 1.08 3.59 -2.59
C LEU A 54 -0.33 3.29 -3.09
N HIS A 55 -0.43 2.63 -4.24
CA HIS A 55 -1.67 2.04 -4.73
C HIS A 55 -1.73 0.57 -4.36
N SER A 56 -2.85 0.13 -3.80
CA SER A 56 -3.05 -1.27 -3.43
C SER A 56 -4.45 -1.73 -3.77
N TYR A 57 -4.57 -2.97 -4.24
CA TYR A 57 -5.84 -3.59 -4.55
C TYR A 57 -6.24 -4.54 -3.42
N LEU A 58 -7.38 -4.25 -2.78
CA LEU A 58 -8.04 -5.20 -1.88
C LEU A 58 -9.15 -5.94 -2.61
N THR A 59 -9.27 -7.22 -2.29
CA THR A 59 -10.33 -8.10 -2.77
C THR A 59 -11.11 -8.69 -1.61
N LYS A 60 -12.17 -9.46 -1.90
CA LYS A 60 -12.93 -10.19 -0.86
C LYS A 60 -12.10 -11.17 -0.04
N ARG A 61 -10.93 -11.61 -0.56
CA ARG A 61 -10.01 -12.49 0.19
C ARG A 61 -9.29 -11.77 1.33
N ASP A 62 -9.26 -10.44 1.27
CA ASP A 62 -8.51 -9.58 2.20
C ASP A 62 -9.45 -8.95 3.25
N THR A 63 -10.66 -9.50 3.42
CA THR A 63 -11.72 -8.91 4.26
C THR A 63 -11.29 -8.75 5.71
N GLU A 64 -10.54 -9.71 6.25
CA GLU A 64 -9.98 -9.66 7.61
C GLU A 64 -9.01 -8.48 7.82
N LEU A 65 -8.37 -8.02 6.74
CA LEU A 65 -7.43 -6.90 6.76
C LEU A 65 -8.13 -5.55 6.56
N ALA A 66 -9.40 -5.54 6.12
CA ALA A 66 -10.12 -4.31 5.80
C ALA A 66 -10.36 -3.43 7.02
N GLY A 67 -10.77 -4.01 8.16
CA GLY A 67 -10.99 -3.26 9.41
C GLY A 67 -9.72 -2.56 9.90
N PRO A 68 -8.62 -3.29 10.16
CA PRO A 68 -7.36 -2.69 10.57
C PRO A 68 -6.80 -1.67 9.56
N LEU A 69 -6.98 -1.91 8.26
CA LEU A 69 -6.56 -0.95 7.23
C LEU A 69 -7.38 0.34 7.28
N VAL A 70 -8.71 0.24 7.47
CA VAL A 70 -9.58 1.42 7.65
C VAL A 70 -9.10 2.28 8.82
N GLU A 71 -8.79 1.66 9.96
CA GLU A 71 -8.27 2.36 11.13
C GLU A 71 -6.96 3.11 10.82
N ILE A 72 -6.02 2.45 10.11
CA ILE A 72 -4.76 3.07 9.69
C ILE A 72 -5.02 4.29 8.78
N LEU A 73 -5.86 4.13 7.76
CA LEU A 73 -6.19 5.21 6.84
C LEU A 73 -6.82 6.40 7.57
N GLU A 74 -7.76 6.15 8.50
CA GLU A 74 -8.41 7.22 9.28
C GLU A 74 -7.42 7.92 10.22
N GLN A 75 -6.54 7.18 10.91
CA GLN A 75 -5.48 7.75 11.76
C GLN A 75 -4.49 8.61 10.98
N CYS A 76 -4.21 8.25 9.72
CA CYS A 76 -3.38 9.05 8.82
C CYS A 76 -4.13 10.21 8.15
N GLY A 77 -5.42 10.42 8.45
CA GLY A 77 -6.26 11.44 7.81
C GLY A 77 -6.54 11.16 6.34
N GLN A 78 -6.33 9.93 5.87
CA GLN A 78 -6.58 9.52 4.50
C GLN A 78 -8.07 9.19 4.30
N LYS A 79 -8.57 9.47 3.08
CA LYS A 79 -9.94 9.16 2.72
C LYS A 79 -10.13 7.65 2.59
N VAL A 80 -11.00 7.08 3.44
CA VAL A 80 -11.42 5.68 3.33
C VAL A 80 -12.44 5.50 2.21
N PRO A 81 -12.22 4.59 1.25
CA PRO A 81 -13.21 4.26 0.23
C PRO A 81 -14.49 3.65 0.84
N PRO A 82 -15.70 4.08 0.45
CA PRO A 82 -16.95 3.50 0.96
C PRO A 82 -17.04 1.98 0.76
N THR A 83 -16.52 1.48 -0.36
CA THR A 83 -16.45 0.04 -0.68
C THR A 83 -15.60 -0.76 0.30
N MET A 84 -14.56 -0.14 0.88
CA MET A 84 -13.72 -0.77 1.90
C MET A 84 -14.46 -0.88 3.23
N LYS A 85 -15.28 0.13 3.59
CA LYS A 85 -16.16 0.06 4.77
C LYS A 85 -17.21 -1.05 4.60
N SER A 86 -17.74 -1.24 3.39
CA SER A 86 -18.66 -2.37 3.12
C SER A 86 -18.00 -3.73 3.29
N LEU A 87 -16.72 -3.91 2.92
CA LEU A 87 -15.99 -5.17 3.11
C LEU A 87 -15.88 -5.54 4.60
N GLN A 88 -15.60 -4.58 5.49
CA GLN A 88 -15.51 -4.81 6.95
C GLN A 88 -16.76 -5.47 7.55
N HIS A 89 -17.94 -5.14 7.02
CA HIS A 89 -19.24 -5.59 7.57
C HIS A 89 -19.75 -6.91 6.95
N GLN A 90 -18.97 -7.56 6.08
CA GLN A 90 -19.34 -8.85 5.48
C GLN A 90 -18.79 -10.06 6.25
N THR A 91 -18.28 -9.84 7.46
CA THR A 91 -17.77 -10.86 8.39
C THR A 91 -18.84 -11.25 9.39
#